data_AF-A0A947WSG2-F1
#
_entry.id   AF-A0A947WSG2-F1
#
_cell.length_a   1.000
_cell.length_b   1.000
_cell.length_c   1.000
_cell.angle_alpha   90.00
_cell.angle_beta   90.00
_cell.angle_gamma   90.00
#
_symmetry.space_group_name_H-M   'P 1'
#
loop_
_entity.id
_entity.type
_entity.pdbx_description
1 polymer ?
#
loop_
_entity_poly.entity_id
_entity_poly.type
_entity_poly.pdbx_seq_one_letter_code
_entity_poly.pdbx_strand_id
1 'polypeptide(L)'
;MTRGTVLSQVETEILEEAASSLGHYGRAAEAALARLKGADAGNRPALLQNAADAVWAFLIQREFCGMRDHRFIIREMDIPRSVLNRMGAIRRKKVQQK
;
A
#
# COMPACT_ATOMS: atom_id res chain seq x y z
N MET A 1 16.63 0.44 40.06
CA MET A 1 16.50 -0.30 38.78
C MET A 1 15.05 -0.18 38.31
N THR A 2 14.78 -0.31 37.00
CA THR A 2 13.44 -0.37 36.34
C THR A 2 12.66 0.93 36.02
N ARG A 3 13.28 1.90 35.33
CA ARG A 3 12.52 2.89 34.51
C ARG A 3 12.87 2.86 33.02
N GLY A 4 13.99 2.26 32.63
CA GLY A 4 14.41 2.13 31.23
C GLY A 4 13.82 0.93 30.48
N THR A 5 13.43 -0.15 31.18
CA THR A 5 13.04 -1.43 30.55
C THR A 5 11.64 -1.42 29.95
N VAL A 6 10.68 -0.75 30.62
CA VAL A 6 9.28 -0.70 30.15
C VAL A 6 9.15 0.16 28.89
N LEU A 7 9.90 1.26 28.80
CA LEU A 7 9.95 2.10 27.59
C LEU A 7 10.50 1.29 26.40
N SER A 8 11.56 0.49 26.61
CA SER A 8 12.10 -0.35 25.53
C SER A 8 11.17 -1.47 25.05
N GLN A 9 10.28 -1.99 25.91
CA GLN A 9 9.30 -3.00 25.50
C GLN A 9 8.24 -2.41 24.59
N VAL A 10 7.68 -1.25 24.95
CA VAL A 10 6.69 -0.54 24.13
C VAL A 10 7.30 -0.12 22.79
N GLU A 11 8.54 0.39 22.79
CA GLU A 11 9.27 0.73 21.56
C GLU A 11 9.45 -0.49 20.65
N THR A 12 9.76 -1.66 21.22
CA THR A 12 9.91 -2.91 20.47
C THR A 12 8.59 -3.34 19.85
N GLU A 13 7.49 -3.34 20.60
CA GLU A 13 6.15 -3.67 20.09
C GLU A 13 5.71 -2.74 18.95
N ILE A 14 5.99 -1.43 19.07
CA ILE A 14 5.70 -0.46 18.01
C ILE A 14 6.51 -0.76 16.74
N LEU A 15 7.80 -1.10 16.88
CA LEU A 15 8.65 -1.46 15.75
C LEU A 15 8.19 -2.76 15.07
N GLU A 16 7.81 -3.76 15.86
CA GLU A 16 7.26 -5.03 15.36
C GLU A 16 5.95 -4.82 14.60
N GLU A 17 5.04 -4.02 15.16
CA GLU A 17 3.77 -3.70 14.50
C GLU A 17 4.00 -2.89 13.21
N ALA A 18 4.92 -1.92 13.22
CA ALA A 18 5.29 -1.16 12.04
C ALA A 18 5.87 -2.06 10.93
N ALA A 19 6.73 -3.01 11.29
CA ALA A 19 7.31 -3.99 10.37
C ALA A 19 6.24 -4.93 9.80
N SER A 20 5.35 -5.44 10.67
CA SER A 20 4.22 -6.29 10.28
C SER A 20 3.29 -5.59 9.30
N SER A 21 2.85 -4.38 9.65
CA SER A 21 2.00 -3.53 8.83
C SER A 21 2.65 -3.21 7.48
N LEU A 22 3.92 -2.83 7.46
CA LEU A 22 4.67 -2.56 6.22
C LEU A 22 4.73 -3.79 5.31
N GLY A 23 5.04 -4.96 5.87
CA GLY A 23 5.07 -6.21 5.12
C GLY A 23 3.69 -6.62 4.58
N HIS A 24 2.63 -6.37 5.34
CA HIS A 24 1.25 -6.60 4.90
C HIS A 24 0.89 -5.74 3.68
N TYR A 25 1.10 -4.42 3.76
CA TYR A 25 0.78 -3.52 2.64
C TYR A 25 1.64 -3.77 1.41
N GLY A 26 2.92 -4.13 1.58
CA GLY A 26 3.81 -4.52 0.48
C GLY A 26 3.28 -5.71 -0.30
N ARG A 27 2.99 -6.83 0.39
CA ARG A 27 2.41 -8.05 -0.23
C ARG A 27 1.06 -7.77 -0.89
N ALA A 28 0.23 -6.93 -0.28
CA ALA A 28 -1.06 -6.54 -0.86
C ALA A 28 -0.89 -5.77 -2.19
N ALA A 29 0.07 -4.85 -2.25
CA ALA A 29 0.39 -4.11 -3.47
C ALA A 29 0.95 -5.04 -4.56
N GLU A 30 1.89 -5.93 -4.23
CA GLU A 30 2.42 -6.94 -5.15
C GLU A 30 1.31 -7.82 -5.74
N ALA A 31 0.43 -8.35 -4.89
CA ALA A 31 -0.69 -9.19 -5.33
C ALA A 31 -1.67 -8.43 -6.24
N ALA A 32 -1.96 -7.16 -5.93
CA ALA A 32 -2.85 -6.33 -6.74
C ALA A 32 -2.24 -6.01 -8.12
N LEU A 33 -0.93 -5.72 -8.18
CA LEU A 33 -0.19 -5.51 -9.43
C LEU A 33 -0.15 -6.78 -10.28
N ALA A 34 0.10 -7.94 -9.66
CA ALA A 34 0.07 -9.23 -10.35
C ALA A 34 -1.30 -9.53 -10.97
N ARG A 35 -2.39 -9.28 -10.22
CA ARG A 35 -3.76 -9.42 -10.74
C ARG A 35 -4.04 -8.47 -11.90
N LEU A 36 -3.59 -7.21 -11.81
CA LEU A 36 -3.73 -6.25 -12.91
C LEU A 36 -2.96 -6.71 -14.16
N LYS A 37 -1.79 -7.33 -14.00
CA LYS A 37 -0.99 -7.85 -15.13
C LYS A 37 -1.73 -8.94 -15.89
N GLY A 38 -2.47 -9.82 -15.20
CA GLY A 38 -3.30 -10.87 -15.79
C GLY A 38 -4.73 -10.46 -16.16
N ALA A 39 -5.07 -9.17 -16.06
CA ALA A 39 -6.43 -8.68 -16.27
C ALA A 39 -6.89 -8.76 -17.74
N ASP A 40 -8.14 -9.17 -17.95
CA ASP A 40 -8.83 -9.05 -19.23
C ASP A 40 -9.43 -7.65 -19.42
N ALA A 41 -9.89 -7.32 -20.63
CA ALA A 41 -10.42 -5.98 -20.92
C ALA A 41 -11.65 -5.62 -20.05
N GLY A 42 -12.45 -6.61 -19.64
CA GLY A 42 -13.68 -6.40 -18.87
C GLY A 42 -13.41 -6.06 -17.40
N ASN A 43 -12.43 -6.73 -16.77
CA ASN A 43 -12.11 -6.56 -15.35
C ASN A 43 -10.96 -5.58 -15.10
N ARG A 44 -10.18 -5.22 -16.13
CA ARG A 44 -9.01 -4.33 -16.01
C ARG A 44 -9.31 -2.98 -15.36
N PRO A 45 -10.43 -2.27 -15.61
CA PRO A 45 -10.70 -1.01 -14.93
C PRO A 45 -10.83 -1.15 -13.41
N ALA A 46 -11.49 -2.21 -12.94
CA ALA A 46 -11.66 -2.49 -11.52
C ALA A 46 -10.34 -2.91 -10.87
N LEU A 47 -9.57 -3.79 -11.53
CA LEU A 47 -8.26 -4.22 -11.05
C LEU A 47 -7.24 -3.08 -11.05
N LEU A 48 -7.32 -2.15 -12.01
CA LEU A 48 -6.48 -0.95 -12.05
C LEU A 48 -6.73 -0.07 -10.83
N GLN A 49 -8.00 0.14 -10.47
CA GLN A 49 -8.33 0.89 -9.26
C GLN A 49 -7.85 0.17 -8.00
N ASN A 50 -8.05 -1.15 -7.92
CA ASN A 50 -7.59 -1.92 -6.75
C ASN A 50 -6.06 -1.88 -6.60
N ALA A 51 -5.32 -1.95 -7.71
CA ALA A 51 -3.87 -1.78 -7.70
C ALA A 51 -3.46 -0.36 -7.26
N ALA A 52 -4.16 0.67 -7.73
CA ALA A 52 -3.90 2.06 -7.32
C ALA A 52 -4.14 2.27 -5.82
N ASP A 53 -5.24 1.74 -5.29
CA ASP A 53 -5.58 1.83 -3.86
C ASP A 53 -4.52 1.11 -3.00
N ALA A 54 -4.11 -0.11 -3.40
CA ALA A 54 -3.11 -0.90 -2.66
C ALA A 54 -1.71 -0.27 -2.70
N VAL A 55 -1.27 0.21 -3.88
CA VAL A 55 0.01 0.92 -4.03
C VAL A 55 0.01 2.22 -3.21
N TRP A 56 -1.09 2.98 -3.23
CA TRP A 56 -1.21 4.19 -2.42
C TRP A 56 -1.05 3.90 -0.93
N ALA A 57 -1.78 2.91 -0.40
CA ALA A 57 -1.66 2.50 1.01
C ALA A 57 -0.23 2.10 1.38
N PHE A 58 0.44 1.34 0.51
CA PHE A 58 1.82 0.93 0.75
C PHE A 58 2.82 2.11 0.74
N LEU A 59 2.69 3.04 -0.21
CA LEU A 59 3.55 4.23 -0.26
C LEU A 59 3.39 5.09 1.00
N ILE A 60 2.15 5.30 1.44
CA ILE A 60 1.87 6.04 2.69
C ILE A 60 2.49 5.32 3.91
N GLN A 61 2.36 3.99 4.00
CA GLN A 61 3.01 3.24 5.07
C GLN A 61 4.54 3.40 5.05
N ARG A 62 5.16 3.43 3.86
CA ARG A 62 6.60 3.69 3.74
C ARG A 62 6.98 5.07 4.22
N GLU A 63 6.19 6.10 3.89
CA GLU A 63 6.42 7.47 4.37
C GLU A 63 6.35 7.56 5.90
N PHE A 64 5.37 6.89 6.53
CA PHE A 64 5.24 6.81 7.99
C PHE A 64 6.47 6.17 8.64
N CYS A 65 7.05 5.14 8.02
CA CYS A 65 8.29 4.51 8.45
C CYS A 65 9.57 5.28 8.05
N GLY A 66 9.45 6.50 7.50
CA GLY A 66 10.59 7.35 7.11
C GLY A 66 11.20 7.05 5.74
N MET A 67 10.65 6.11 4.98
CA MET A 67 11.16 5.70 3.66
C MET A 67 10.50 6.50 2.52
N ARG A 68 10.93 7.74 2.32
CA ARG A 68 10.25 8.70 1.41
C ARG A 68 10.71 8.67 -0.05
N ASP A 69 11.82 8.02 -0.40
CA ASP A 69 12.17 7.87 -1.82
C ASP A 69 11.25 6.85 -2.49
N HIS A 70 10.30 7.35 -3.27
CA HIS A 70 9.33 6.54 -4.01
C HIS A 70 9.86 6.07 -5.36
N ARG A 71 10.90 6.70 -5.93
CA ARG A 71 11.40 6.34 -7.26
C ARG A 71 11.99 4.94 -7.26
N PHE A 72 12.69 4.59 -6.18
CA PHE A 72 13.25 3.25 -6.01
C PHE A 72 12.14 2.19 -6.00
N ILE A 73 11.13 2.35 -5.15
CA ILE A 73 10.09 1.32 -4.98
C ILE A 73 9.14 1.23 -6.19
N ILE A 74 8.87 2.35 -6.86
CA ILE A 74 8.11 2.38 -8.12
C ILE A 74 8.80 1.52 -9.18
N ARG A 75 10.14 1.61 -9.27
CA ARG A 75 10.93 0.80 -10.20
C ARG A 75 10.99 -0.66 -9.76
N GLU A 76 11.24 -0.92 -8.48
CA GLU A 76 11.41 -2.27 -7.94
C GLU A 76 10.15 -3.12 -8.10
N MET A 77 8.97 -2.53 -7.88
CA MET A 77 7.70 -3.23 -8.02
C MET A 77 7.10 -3.16 -9.44
N ASP A 78 7.83 -2.60 -10.42
CA ASP A 78 7.35 -2.40 -11.80
C ASP A 78 5.97 -1.72 -11.87
N ILE A 79 5.77 -0.65 -11.08
CA ILE A 79 4.46 -0.02 -10.94
C ILE A 79 4.07 0.70 -12.24
N PRO A 80 2.99 0.28 -12.94
CA PRO A 80 2.62 0.88 -14.21
C PRO A 80 2.20 2.34 -14.06
N ARG A 81 2.51 3.16 -15.08
CA ARG A 81 2.09 4.57 -15.14
C ARG A 81 0.58 4.76 -14.98
N SER A 82 -0.22 3.82 -15.50
CA SER A 82 -1.68 3.82 -15.36
C SER A 82 -2.14 3.68 -13.90
N VAL A 83 -1.40 2.94 -13.07
CA VAL A 83 -1.65 2.81 -11.62
C VAL A 83 -1.32 4.12 -10.94
N LEU A 84 -0.14 4.68 -11.22
CA LEU A 84 0.30 5.96 -10.65
C LEU A 84 -0.67 7.10 -10.97
N ASN A 85 -1.12 7.20 -12.21
CA ASN A 85 -2.08 8.21 -12.67
C ASN A 85 -3.47 8.04 -12.04
N ARG A 86 -3.78 6.87 -11.47
CA ARG A 86 -5.07 6.56 -10.84
C ARG A 86 -5.03 6.73 -9.33
N MET A 87 -3.85 6.86 -8.72
CA MET A 87 -3.74 7.12 -7.27
C MET A 87 -4.47 8.43 -6.92
N GLY A 88 -5.18 8.41 -5.78
CA GLY A 88 -5.98 9.56 -5.34
C GLY A 88 -7.34 9.73 -6.05
N ALA A 89 -7.65 8.91 -7.05
CA ALA A 89 -8.99 8.92 -7.67
C ALA A 89 -10.02 8.27 -6.73
N ILE A 90 -10.98 9.06 -6.25
CA ILE A 90 -12.06 8.57 -5.40
C ILE A 90 -13.10 7.84 -6.25
N ARG A 91 -13.36 6.55 -5.94
CA ARG A 91 -14.49 5.82 -6.52
C ARG A 91 -15.80 6.49 -6.10
N ARG A 92 -16.52 7.12 -7.05
CA ARG A 92 -17.92 7.49 -6.81
C ARG A 92 -18.75 6.22 -6.64
N LYS A 93 -19.21 5.94 -5.41
CA LYS A 93 -20.27 4.95 -5.21
C LYS A 93 -21.53 5.48 -5.88
N LYS A 94 -22.14 4.72 -6.79
CA LYS A 94 -23.50 5.03 -7.24
C LYS A 94 -24.40 4.91 -6.00
N VAL A 95 -25.07 5.99 -5.63
CA VAL A 95 -26.11 5.94 -4.60
C VAL A 95 -27.21 5.05 -5.16
N GLN A 96 -27.43 3.90 -4.53
CA GLN A 96 -28.59 3.06 -4.81
C GLN A 96 -29.80 3.87 -4.33
N GLN A 97 -30.48 4.59 -5.23
CA GLN A 97 -31.78 5.17 -4.94
C GLN A 97 -32.74 3.99 -4.78
N LYS A 98 -33.28 3.85 -3.57
CA LYS A 98 -34.35 2.91 -3.23
C LYS A 98 -35.69 3.63 -3.35
#